data_AF-A0A945GSA4-F1
#
_entry.id   AF-A0A945GSA4-F1
#
_cell.length_a   1.000
_cell.length_b   1.000
_cell.length_c   1.000
_cell.angle_alpha   90.00
_cell.angle_beta   90.00
_cell.angle_gamma   90.00
#
_symmetry.space_group_name_H-M   'P 1'
#
loop_
_entity.id
_entity.type
_entity.pdbx_description
1 polymer ?
#
loop_
_entity_poly.entity_id
_entity_poly.type
_entity_poly.pdbx_seq_one_letter_code
_entity_poly.pdbx_strand_id
1 'polypeptide(L)'
;MTLEIVTVTLVSSHPPNEIIAAIMRNRLTHSLLCLQLAAAVFGAPSPSTAQVVARIGDVPLTLQDFENRARRLHSSGYQHLQTIDLNAKRQLLEDIIAQELLVLEGRRQGAGDDPVIAADLARRELRALTKALYETQALQGDYTSTEEQLRTRFFEQQYDVEVFTRQIVCASEEEARIVADELAAGASFDTLVARHSLPSVRQRFGSAGWTGWLRLGTL
;
A
#
# COMPACT_ATOMS: atom_id res chain seq x y z
N MET A 1 13.10 30.57 -24.70
CA MET A 1 14.26 30.80 -23.83
C MET A 1 14.31 29.60 -22.90
N THR A 2 15.19 28.65 -23.20
CA THR A 2 15.18 27.31 -22.59
C THR A 2 15.91 27.38 -21.26
N LEU A 3 15.17 27.31 -20.15
CA LEU A 3 15.74 27.19 -18.80
C LEU A 3 16.07 25.73 -18.55
N GLU A 4 17.36 25.38 -18.52
CA GLU A 4 17.85 24.09 -18.05
C GLU A 4 18.01 24.16 -16.53
N ILE A 5 17.20 23.39 -15.80
CA ILE A 5 17.30 23.21 -14.35
C ILE A 5 17.89 21.83 -14.07
N VAL A 6 18.99 21.80 -13.32
CA VAL A 6 19.71 20.59 -12.91
C VAL A 6 19.31 20.24 -11.48
N THR A 7 18.74 19.05 -11.26
CA THR A 7 18.39 18.53 -9.92
C THR A 7 19.03 17.17 -9.69
N VAL A 8 19.56 16.96 -8.48
CA VAL A 8 20.25 15.75 -8.04
C VAL A 8 19.44 15.08 -6.93
N THR A 9 18.98 13.85 -7.15
CA THR A 9 18.24 13.08 -6.14
C THR A 9 18.77 11.65 -6.03
N LEU A 10 19.06 11.23 -4.80
CA LEU A 10 19.62 9.93 -4.47
C LEU A 10 18.49 8.93 -4.16
N VAL A 11 18.46 7.77 -4.83
CA VAL A 11 17.48 6.71 -4.54
C VAL A 11 18.20 5.37 -4.37
N SER A 12 18.02 4.77 -3.19
CA SER A 12 18.45 3.42 -2.85
C SER A 12 17.30 2.43 -3.11
N SER A 13 17.55 1.41 -3.95
CA SER A 13 16.64 0.29 -4.22
C SER A 13 17.08 -0.95 -3.43
N HIS A 14 16.18 -1.91 -3.15
CA HIS A 14 16.43 -3.38 -3.02
C HIS A 14 15.07 -4.12 -2.92
N PRO A 15 14.83 -5.22 -3.69
CA PRO A 15 13.64 -6.08 -3.56
C PRO A 15 13.96 -7.42 -2.84
N PRO A 16 12.95 -8.18 -2.37
CA PRO A 16 12.87 -9.57 -2.86
C PRO A 16 11.44 -10.16 -2.94
N ASN A 17 11.15 -10.83 -4.05
CA ASN A 17 10.11 -11.85 -4.18
C ASN A 17 10.83 -13.20 -4.36
N GLU A 18 10.57 -14.18 -3.51
CA GLU A 18 10.60 -15.64 -3.77
C GLU A 18 10.58 -16.44 -2.44
N ILE A 19 9.42 -16.59 -1.79
CA ILE A 19 9.24 -17.57 -0.68
C ILE A 19 7.92 -18.39 -0.79
N ILE A 20 7.05 -18.16 -1.78
CA ILE A 20 5.69 -18.74 -1.77
C ILE A 20 5.62 -20.20 -2.31
N ALA A 21 6.68 -20.78 -2.86
CA ALA A 21 6.60 -22.10 -3.51
C ALA A 21 6.92 -23.33 -2.63
N ALA A 22 7.23 -23.18 -1.33
CA ALA A 22 7.85 -24.28 -0.56
C ALA A 22 6.99 -24.97 0.52
N ILE A 23 5.77 -24.52 0.83
CA ILE A 23 5.04 -25.02 2.03
C ILE A 23 4.00 -26.13 1.75
N MET A 24 3.75 -26.52 0.49
CA MET A 24 2.77 -27.57 0.17
C MET A 24 3.41 -28.92 -0.20
N ARG A 25 4.13 -29.56 0.72
CA ARG A 25 4.56 -30.97 0.52
C ARG A 25 4.92 -31.73 1.82
N ASN A 26 3.91 -32.13 2.60
CA ASN A 26 3.83 -33.41 3.34
C ASN A 26 2.58 -33.38 4.23
N ARG A 27 1.54 -34.16 3.95
CA ARG A 27 1.30 -35.59 4.26
C ARG A 27 0.92 -35.87 5.72
N LEU A 28 -0.22 -36.57 5.83
CA LEU A 28 -0.71 -37.50 6.88
C LEU A 28 -1.92 -36.97 7.67
N THR A 29 -3.14 -37.28 7.23
CA THR A 29 -3.97 -38.49 7.50
C THR A 29 -4.78 -38.43 8.80
N HIS A 30 -6.11 -38.42 8.60
CA HIS A 30 -7.18 -39.00 9.44
C HIS A 30 -7.56 -38.27 10.73
N SER A 31 -8.74 -37.63 10.74
CA SER A 31 -9.89 -38.15 11.50
C SER A 31 -11.20 -37.48 11.08
N LEU A 32 -12.15 -38.30 10.63
CA LEU A 32 -13.59 -38.02 10.64
C LEU A 32 -14.11 -37.99 12.10
N LEU A 33 -15.37 -37.58 12.29
CA LEU A 33 -16.16 -37.46 13.54
C LEU A 33 -15.87 -36.19 14.37
N CYS A 34 -16.84 -35.39 14.85
CA CYS A 34 -18.23 -35.66 15.20
C CYS A 34 -19.07 -34.36 15.12
N LEU A 35 -20.18 -34.39 14.38
CA LEU A 35 -21.33 -33.51 14.58
C LEU A 35 -22.00 -33.94 15.89
N GLN A 36 -21.96 -33.12 16.95
CA GLN A 36 -22.79 -33.35 18.13
C GLN A 36 -23.58 -32.10 18.50
N LEU A 37 -24.89 -32.19 18.25
CA LEU A 37 -25.93 -31.48 18.99
C LEU A 37 -25.87 -31.94 20.45
N ALA A 38 -25.60 -31.02 21.38
CA ALA A 38 -25.92 -31.20 22.79
C ALA A 38 -26.55 -29.91 23.31
N ALA A 39 -27.87 -29.98 23.54
CA ALA A 39 -28.62 -28.98 24.29
C ALA A 39 -28.44 -29.27 25.79
N ALA A 40 -27.91 -28.31 26.54
CA ALA A 40 -28.11 -28.22 27.98
C ALA A 40 -28.09 -26.75 28.40
N VAL A 41 -29.20 -26.33 29.00
CA VAL A 41 -29.50 -25.01 29.52
C VAL A 41 -28.66 -24.73 30.77
N PHE A 42 -27.88 -23.64 30.74
CA PHE A 42 -27.50 -22.90 31.95
C PHE A 42 -27.63 -21.40 31.64
N GLY A 43 -28.61 -20.78 32.28
CA GLY A 43 -28.89 -19.36 32.17
C GLY A 43 -27.87 -18.54 32.98
N ALA A 44 -27.00 -17.84 32.26
CA ALA A 44 -26.45 -16.56 32.70
C ALA A 44 -27.24 -15.46 31.97
N PRO A 45 -27.51 -14.30 32.59
CA PRO A 45 -28.16 -13.19 31.91
C PRO A 45 -27.16 -12.58 30.93
N SER A 46 -27.17 -13.06 29.69
CA SER A 46 -26.36 -12.51 28.60
C SER A 46 -26.96 -11.18 28.13
N PRO A 47 -26.16 -10.11 28.02
CA PRO A 47 -26.65 -8.83 27.52
C PRO A 47 -27.08 -8.98 26.04
N SER A 48 -28.34 -8.62 25.78
CA SER A 48 -28.94 -8.18 24.51
C SER A 48 -28.50 -8.84 23.18
N THR A 49 -29.42 -9.61 22.59
CA THR A 49 -29.86 -9.54 21.18
C THR A 49 -28.85 -9.60 20.01
N ALA A 50 -27.60 -10.04 20.21
CA ALA A 50 -26.76 -10.37 19.06
C ALA A 50 -27.21 -11.71 18.45
N GLN A 51 -27.90 -11.67 17.29
CA GLN A 51 -28.24 -12.88 16.55
C GLN A 51 -26.93 -13.57 16.12
N VAL A 52 -26.64 -14.72 16.71
CA VAL A 52 -25.46 -15.53 16.37
C VAL A 52 -25.76 -16.35 15.12
N VAL A 53 -24.92 -16.24 14.10
CA VAL A 53 -25.07 -16.96 12.82
C VAL A 53 -24.16 -18.18 12.72
N ALA A 54 -23.06 -18.21 13.47
CA ALA A 54 -22.18 -19.37 13.63
C ALA A 54 -21.38 -19.30 14.95
N ARG A 55 -20.82 -20.42 15.39
CA ARG A 55 -19.84 -20.49 16.48
C ARG A 55 -18.59 -21.22 15.99
N ILE A 56 -17.42 -20.63 16.23
CA ILE A 56 -16.12 -21.11 15.74
C ILE A 56 -15.23 -21.30 16.96
N GLY A 57 -15.19 -22.52 17.49
CA GLY A 57 -14.68 -22.75 18.85
C GLY A 57 -15.47 -21.95 19.88
N ASP A 58 -14.76 -21.16 20.70
CA ASP A 58 -15.37 -20.30 21.71
C ASP A 58 -15.79 -18.92 21.17
N VAL A 59 -15.51 -18.61 19.89
CA VAL A 59 -15.79 -17.30 19.29
C VAL A 59 -17.16 -17.31 18.61
N PRO A 60 -18.15 -16.52 19.08
CA PRO A 60 -19.41 -16.36 18.38
C PRO A 60 -19.24 -15.43 17.17
N LEU A 61 -19.79 -15.83 16.02
CA LEU A 61 -19.95 -14.96 14.85
C LEU A 61 -21.37 -14.40 14.84
N THR A 62 -21.52 -13.09 15.02
CA THR A 62 -22.81 -12.41 15.03
C THR A 62 -23.29 -12.04 13.62
N LEU A 63 -24.58 -11.70 13.47
CA LEU A 63 -25.11 -11.19 12.20
C LEU A 63 -24.41 -9.88 11.79
N GLN A 64 -24.20 -8.97 12.73
CA GLN A 64 -23.50 -7.70 12.48
C GLN A 64 -22.05 -7.92 12.03
N ASP A 65 -21.38 -8.90 12.65
CA ASP A 65 -20.04 -9.34 12.26
C ASP A 65 -19.96 -9.82 10.82
N PHE A 66 -20.94 -10.64 10.42
CA PHE A 66 -21.08 -11.15 9.06
C PHE A 66 -21.32 -10.01 8.07
N GLU A 67 -22.26 -9.10 8.37
CA GLU A 67 -22.57 -7.94 7.52
C GLU A 67 -21.39 -6.98 7.38
N ASN A 68 -20.63 -6.74 8.45
CA ASN A 68 -19.41 -5.93 8.42
C ASN A 68 -18.35 -6.54 7.50
N ARG A 69 -18.16 -7.87 7.57
CA ARG A 69 -17.23 -8.60 6.71
C ARG A 69 -17.69 -8.56 5.25
N ALA A 70 -18.99 -8.76 4.99
CA ALA A 70 -19.58 -8.64 3.66
C ALA A 70 -19.33 -7.25 3.04
N ARG A 71 -19.59 -6.17 3.78
CA ARG A 71 -19.37 -4.79 3.31
C ARG A 71 -17.90 -4.53 2.95
N ARG A 72 -16.95 -5.02 3.75
CA ARG A 72 -15.52 -4.86 3.45
C ARG A 72 -15.11 -5.57 2.16
N LEU A 73 -15.60 -6.78 1.93
CA LEU A 73 -15.34 -7.52 0.69
C LEU A 73 -15.93 -6.82 -0.54
N HIS A 74 -17.17 -6.32 -0.43
CA HIS A 74 -17.76 -5.50 -1.48
C HIS A 74 -16.91 -4.26 -1.82
N SER A 75 -16.40 -3.56 -0.81
CA SER A 75 -15.55 -2.38 -1.02
C SER A 75 -14.19 -2.70 -1.64
N SER A 76 -13.71 -3.95 -1.57
CA SER A 76 -12.43 -4.37 -2.17
C SER A 76 -12.56 -4.93 -3.60
N GLY A 77 -13.73 -4.80 -4.24
CA GLY A 77 -13.92 -5.20 -5.64
C GLY A 77 -14.60 -6.57 -5.85
N TYR A 78 -15.07 -7.24 -4.80
CA TYR A 78 -15.94 -8.42 -4.93
C TYR A 78 -17.36 -7.98 -5.37
N GLN A 79 -17.52 -7.64 -6.65
CA GLN A 79 -18.80 -7.21 -7.23
C GLN A 79 -19.73 -8.37 -7.66
N HIS A 80 -19.28 -9.62 -7.58
CA HIS A 80 -20.06 -10.81 -7.97
C HIS A 80 -21.16 -11.17 -6.95
N LEU A 81 -21.31 -10.36 -5.90
CA LEU A 81 -22.39 -10.42 -4.91
C LEU A 81 -23.48 -9.35 -5.19
N GLN A 82 -23.66 -8.93 -6.45
CA GLN A 82 -24.68 -7.93 -6.85
C GLN A 82 -26.12 -8.36 -6.49
N THR A 83 -26.35 -9.66 -6.37
CA THR A 83 -27.53 -10.22 -5.71
C THR A 83 -27.01 -11.16 -4.65
N ILE A 84 -27.10 -10.76 -3.38
CA ILE A 84 -26.73 -11.62 -2.26
C ILE A 84 -27.82 -12.69 -2.12
N ASP A 85 -27.79 -13.70 -3.01
CA ASP A 85 -28.63 -14.88 -2.88
C ASP A 85 -28.18 -15.73 -1.67
N LEU A 86 -29.00 -16.70 -1.29
CA LEU A 86 -28.71 -17.51 -0.11
C LEU A 86 -27.40 -18.32 -0.25
N ASN A 87 -27.02 -18.71 -1.46
CA ASN A 87 -25.80 -19.48 -1.71
C ASN A 87 -24.56 -18.61 -1.53
N ALA A 88 -24.58 -17.38 -2.04
CA ALA A 88 -23.56 -16.38 -1.84
C ALA A 88 -23.34 -16.07 -0.35
N LYS A 89 -24.42 -15.93 0.44
CA LYS A 89 -24.31 -15.76 1.90
C LYS A 89 -23.65 -16.96 2.57
N ARG A 90 -24.03 -18.17 2.16
CA ARG A 90 -23.48 -19.40 2.72
C ARG A 90 -22.00 -19.54 2.39
N GLN A 91 -21.60 -19.29 1.15
CA GLN A 91 -20.20 -19.32 0.75
C GLN A 91 -19.36 -18.31 1.55
N LEU A 92 -19.84 -17.06 1.67
CA LEU A 92 -19.17 -16.07 2.50
C LEU A 92 -19.05 -16.52 3.97
N LEU A 93 -20.09 -17.15 4.51
CA LEU A 93 -20.06 -17.67 5.88
C LEU A 93 -19.01 -18.79 6.03
N GLU A 94 -18.94 -19.71 5.07
CA GLU A 94 -17.94 -20.78 5.03
C GLU A 94 -16.51 -20.22 4.94
N ASP A 95 -16.28 -19.20 4.09
CA ASP A 95 -14.99 -18.53 3.96
C ASP A 95 -14.57 -17.83 5.26
N ILE A 96 -15.50 -17.15 5.93
CA ILE A 96 -15.27 -16.53 7.24
C ILE A 96 -14.88 -17.59 8.27
N ILE A 97 -15.62 -18.70 8.34
CA ILE A 97 -15.34 -19.80 9.28
C ILE A 97 -13.95 -20.39 9.00
N ALA A 98 -13.62 -20.67 7.74
CA ALA A 98 -12.31 -21.20 7.35
C ALA A 98 -11.17 -20.26 7.75
N GLN A 99 -11.33 -18.95 7.53
CA GLN A 99 -10.33 -17.96 7.92
C GLN A 99 -10.13 -17.91 9.44
N GLU A 100 -11.21 -17.91 10.23
CA GLU A 100 -11.12 -17.88 11.70
C GLU A 100 -10.46 -19.16 12.24
N LEU A 101 -10.73 -20.33 11.64
CA LEU A 101 -10.04 -21.57 12.00
C LEU A 101 -8.52 -21.49 11.75
N LEU A 102 -8.09 -20.87 10.65
CA LEU A 102 -6.67 -20.64 10.39
C LEU A 102 -6.04 -19.70 11.41
N VAL A 103 -6.76 -18.65 11.84
CA VAL A 103 -6.30 -17.74 12.89
C VAL A 103 -6.16 -18.46 14.23
N LEU A 104 -7.14 -19.29 14.59
CA LEU A 104 -7.08 -20.10 15.81
C LEU A 104 -5.89 -21.05 15.79
N GLU A 105 -5.65 -21.73 14.68
CA GLU A 105 -4.51 -22.63 14.53
C GLU A 105 -3.18 -21.87 14.59
N GLY A 106 -3.07 -20.72 13.92
CA GLY A 106 -1.88 -19.87 14.00
C GLY A 106 -1.57 -19.43 15.43
N ARG A 107 -2.60 -19.06 16.21
CA ARG A 107 -2.45 -18.74 17.64
C ARG A 107 -2.01 -19.96 18.45
N ARG A 108 -2.63 -21.12 18.22
CA ARG A 108 -2.27 -22.38 18.89
C ARG A 108 -0.81 -22.77 18.63
N GLN A 109 -0.27 -22.44 17.46
CA GLN A 109 1.11 -22.67 17.07
C GLN A 109 2.09 -21.57 17.52
N GLY A 110 1.62 -20.51 18.18
CA GLY A 110 2.47 -19.40 18.62
C GLY A 110 2.89 -18.45 17.49
N ALA A 111 2.19 -18.44 16.35
CA ALA A 111 2.50 -17.49 15.26
C ALA A 111 2.35 -16.02 15.67
N GLY A 112 1.60 -15.74 16.74
CA GLY A 112 1.50 -14.40 17.32
C GLY A 112 2.79 -13.91 18.01
N ASP A 113 3.67 -14.82 18.40
CA ASP A 113 4.95 -14.51 19.07
C ASP A 113 6.11 -14.34 18.08
N ASP A 114 5.85 -14.53 16.79
CA ASP A 114 6.84 -14.33 15.73
C ASP A 114 7.23 -12.83 15.65
N PRO A 115 8.54 -12.50 15.68
CA PRO A 115 9.00 -11.13 15.71
C PRO A 115 8.66 -10.34 14.43
N VAL A 116 8.52 -11.01 13.28
CA VAL A 116 8.10 -10.37 12.01
C VAL A 116 6.63 -9.99 12.08
N ILE A 117 5.78 -10.86 12.63
CA ILE A 117 4.35 -10.58 12.85
C ILE A 117 4.18 -9.46 13.88
N ALA A 118 4.89 -9.50 15.00
CA ALA A 118 4.86 -8.46 16.02
C ALA A 118 5.27 -7.09 15.45
N ALA A 119 6.33 -7.04 14.64
CA ALA A 119 6.75 -5.81 13.97
C ALA A 119 5.71 -5.30 12.95
N ASP A 120 5.01 -6.20 12.25
CA ASP A 120 3.94 -5.80 11.33
C ASP A 120 2.73 -5.22 12.06
N LEU A 121 2.32 -5.83 13.17
CA LEU A 121 1.24 -5.34 14.02
C LEU A 121 1.55 -3.93 14.55
N ALA A 122 2.76 -3.70 15.06
CA ALA A 122 3.19 -2.38 15.53
C ALA A 122 3.14 -1.32 14.40
N ARG A 123 3.56 -1.66 13.17
CA ARG A 123 3.45 -0.74 12.03
C ARG A 123 1.99 -0.43 11.66
N ARG A 124 1.11 -1.44 11.70
CA ARG A 124 -0.32 -1.25 11.41
C ARG A 124 -0.99 -0.37 12.45
N GLU A 125 -0.67 -0.57 13.73
CA GLU A 125 -1.16 0.26 14.82
C GLU A 125 -0.73 1.72 14.64
N LEU A 126 0.56 1.97 14.41
CA LEU A 126 1.07 3.33 14.17
C LEU A 126 0.34 4.02 13.00
N ARG A 127 0.13 3.31 11.88
CA ARG A 127 -0.61 3.83 10.72
C ARG A 127 -2.06 4.14 11.06
N ALA A 128 -2.73 3.25 11.80
CA ALA A 128 -4.13 3.43 12.20
C ALA A 128 -4.29 4.65 13.12
N LEU A 129 -3.41 4.81 14.11
CA LEU A 129 -3.39 5.97 15.01
C LEU A 129 -3.12 7.27 14.25
N THR A 130 -2.13 7.27 13.35
CA THR A 130 -1.80 8.44 12.53
C THR A 130 -2.98 8.84 11.64
N LYS A 131 -3.62 7.88 10.99
CA LYS A 131 -4.81 8.11 10.15
C LYS A 131 -5.97 8.67 10.98
N ALA A 132 -6.26 8.06 12.13
CA ALA A 132 -7.32 8.53 13.00
C ALA A 132 -7.08 9.97 13.47
N LEU A 133 -5.84 10.30 13.86
CA LEU A 133 -5.48 11.66 14.27
C LEU A 133 -5.61 12.66 13.11
N TYR A 134 -5.13 12.30 11.92
CA TYR A 134 -5.25 13.14 10.73
C TYR A 134 -6.71 13.41 10.36
N GLU A 135 -7.54 12.36 10.34
CA GLU A 135 -8.97 12.48 10.00
C GLU A 135 -9.76 13.27 11.05
N THR A 136 -9.41 13.12 12.33
CA THR A 136 -10.16 13.78 13.42
C THR A 136 -9.65 15.16 13.79
N GLN A 137 -8.38 15.49 13.54
CA GLN A 137 -7.76 16.74 13.96
C GLN A 137 -7.23 17.58 12.79
N ALA A 138 -6.49 16.97 11.86
CA ALA A 138 -5.91 17.73 10.75
C ALA A 138 -6.99 18.18 9.77
N LEU A 139 -7.97 17.33 9.45
CA LEU A 139 -9.07 17.66 8.53
C LEU A 139 -10.18 18.54 9.13
N GLN A 140 -10.00 19.10 10.34
CA GLN A 140 -10.98 20.00 10.96
C GLN A 140 -10.86 21.47 10.51
N GLY A 141 -9.80 21.81 9.77
CA GLY A 141 -9.63 23.14 9.19
C GLY A 141 -10.65 23.44 8.08
N ASP A 142 -10.83 24.73 7.78
CA ASP A 142 -11.53 25.12 6.56
C ASP A 142 -10.61 24.90 5.35
N TYR A 143 -10.85 23.79 4.65
CA TYR A 143 -10.17 23.45 3.40
C TYR A 143 -10.97 23.88 2.17
N THR A 144 -12.02 24.70 2.34
CA THR A 144 -12.73 25.23 1.19
C THR A 144 -11.84 26.21 0.44
N SER A 145 -11.68 25.96 -0.86
CA SER A 145 -11.00 26.86 -1.78
C SER A 145 -11.92 27.03 -2.98
N THR A 146 -12.07 28.25 -3.48
CA THR A 146 -12.81 28.47 -4.72
C THR A 146 -11.97 28.04 -5.92
N GLU A 147 -12.63 27.74 -7.04
CA GLU A 147 -11.94 27.41 -8.28
C GLU A 147 -10.99 28.53 -8.71
N GLU A 148 -11.38 29.80 -8.50
CA GLU A 148 -10.54 30.96 -8.79
C GLU A 148 -9.28 31.01 -7.91
N GLN A 149 -9.39 30.66 -6.63
CA GLN A 149 -8.24 30.60 -5.72
C GLN A 149 -7.27 29.49 -6.12
N LEU A 150 -7.79 28.31 -6.46
CA LEU A 150 -6.98 27.19 -6.96
C LEU A 150 -6.30 27.54 -8.28
N ARG A 151 -7.03 28.13 -9.21
CA ARG A 151 -6.53 28.55 -10.52
C ARG A 151 -5.45 29.63 -10.37
N THR A 152 -5.66 30.62 -9.52
CA THR A 152 -4.67 31.67 -9.26
C THR A 152 -3.39 31.06 -8.68
N ARG A 153 -3.51 30.21 -7.65
CA ARG A 153 -2.36 29.50 -7.07
C ARG A 153 -1.64 28.61 -8.07
N PHE A 154 -2.38 27.94 -8.96
CA PHE A 154 -1.82 27.07 -9.98
C PHE A 154 -0.87 27.84 -10.91
N PHE A 155 -1.30 29.02 -11.39
CA PHE A 155 -0.46 29.88 -12.24
C PHE A 155 0.64 30.60 -11.47
N GLU A 156 0.37 31.11 -10.26
CA GLU A 156 1.38 31.77 -9.42
C GLU A 156 2.56 30.83 -9.10
N GLN A 157 2.27 29.56 -8.87
CA GLN A 157 3.29 28.53 -8.59
C GLN A 157 3.86 27.89 -9.87
N GLN A 158 3.48 28.38 -11.06
CA GLN A 158 3.96 27.92 -12.37
C GLN A 158 3.69 26.44 -12.66
N TYR A 159 2.64 25.86 -12.07
CA TYR A 159 2.23 24.48 -12.35
C TYR A 159 1.70 24.28 -13.79
N ASP A 160 1.49 25.37 -14.54
CA ASP A 160 1.16 25.38 -15.96
C ASP A 160 2.38 25.27 -16.88
N VAL A 161 3.59 25.38 -16.34
CA VAL A 161 4.83 25.35 -17.13
C VAL A 161 5.41 23.93 -17.15
N GLU A 162 5.53 23.37 -18.36
CA GLU A 162 6.21 22.10 -18.59
C GLU A 162 7.57 22.33 -19.26
N VAL A 163 8.60 21.70 -18.73
CA VAL A 163 9.96 21.72 -19.30
C VAL A 163 10.38 20.32 -19.70
N PHE A 164 10.85 20.18 -20.94
CA PHE A 164 11.46 18.93 -21.40
C PHE A 164 12.91 18.91 -20.99
N THR A 165 13.27 17.92 -20.16
CA THR A 165 14.55 17.93 -19.44
C THR A 165 15.42 16.74 -19.82
N ARG A 166 16.73 16.98 -19.71
CA ARG A 166 17.79 15.98 -19.78
C ARG A 166 18.78 16.25 -18.66
N GLN A 167 19.45 15.21 -18.19
CA GLN A 167 20.33 15.27 -17.03
C GLN A 167 21.71 14.64 -17.29
N ILE A 168 22.73 15.22 -16.64
CA ILE A 168 24.05 14.62 -16.45
C ILE A 168 24.24 14.53 -14.94
N VAL A 169 24.44 13.31 -14.43
CA VAL A 169 24.69 13.08 -13.01
C VAL A 169 26.12 12.63 -12.86
N CYS A 170 26.96 13.45 -12.25
CA CYS A 170 28.39 13.17 -12.08
C CYS A 170 28.66 12.45 -10.76
N ALA A 171 29.88 11.93 -10.58
CA ALA A 171 30.26 11.25 -9.35
C ALA A 171 30.59 12.21 -8.19
N SER A 172 30.89 13.48 -8.51
CA SER A 172 31.29 14.51 -7.55
C SER A 172 30.81 15.91 -7.97
N GLU A 173 30.82 16.85 -7.03
CA GLU A 173 30.52 18.25 -7.30
C GLU A 173 31.59 18.89 -8.19
N GLU A 174 32.86 18.56 -7.98
CA GLU A 174 33.98 19.04 -8.80
C GLU A 174 33.81 18.65 -10.27
N GLU A 175 33.45 17.39 -10.53
CA GLU A 175 33.19 16.91 -11.88
C GLU A 175 31.96 17.60 -12.50
N ALA A 176 30.90 17.82 -11.71
CA ALA A 176 29.73 18.55 -12.17
C ALA A 176 30.06 20.01 -12.57
N ARG A 177 30.95 20.69 -11.84
CA ARG A 177 31.42 22.04 -12.20
C ARG A 177 32.20 22.04 -13.50
N ILE A 178 33.10 21.08 -13.71
CA ILE A 178 33.84 20.92 -14.97
C ILE A 178 32.87 20.72 -16.15
N VAL A 179 31.87 19.85 -15.98
CA VAL A 179 30.85 19.61 -17.00
C VAL A 179 30.05 20.87 -17.31
N ALA A 180 29.70 21.66 -16.28
CA ALA A 180 29.00 22.93 -16.46
C ALA A 180 29.85 23.95 -17.25
N ASP A 181 31.14 24.03 -16.97
CA ASP A 181 32.07 24.89 -17.71
C ASP A 181 32.23 24.44 -19.17
N GLU A 182 32.35 23.13 -19.42
CA GLU A 182 32.41 22.57 -20.79
C GLU A 182 31.10 22.84 -21.56
N LEU A 183 29.93 22.73 -20.90
CA LEU A 183 28.64 23.10 -21.49
C LEU A 183 28.58 24.59 -21.84
N ALA A 184 29.03 25.46 -20.93
CA ALA A 184 29.06 26.90 -21.16
C ALA A 184 30.01 27.29 -22.32
N ALA A 185 31.08 26.52 -22.51
CA ALA A 185 32.00 26.65 -23.63
C ALA A 185 31.44 26.07 -24.96
N GLY A 186 30.25 25.48 -24.96
CA GLY A 186 29.57 24.96 -26.15
C GLY A 186 29.83 23.49 -26.46
N ALA A 187 30.35 22.72 -25.51
CA ALA A 187 30.49 21.27 -25.68
C ALA A 187 29.12 20.59 -25.84
N SER A 188 29.08 19.48 -26.59
CA SER A 188 27.85 18.73 -26.84
C SER A 188 27.36 18.01 -25.57
N PHE A 189 26.09 18.21 -25.24
CA PHE A 189 25.44 17.55 -24.10
C PHE A 189 25.56 16.02 -24.19
N ASP A 190 25.31 15.42 -25.36
CA ASP A 190 25.37 13.98 -25.56
C ASP A 190 26.79 13.43 -25.30
N THR A 191 27.80 14.20 -25.68
CA THR A 191 29.21 13.84 -25.43
C THR A 191 29.52 13.85 -23.93
N LEU A 192 29.00 14.84 -23.21
CA LEU A 192 29.20 14.96 -21.77
C LEU A 192 28.40 13.92 -20.97
N VAL A 193 27.19 13.56 -21.41
CA VAL A 193 26.43 12.44 -20.83
C VAL A 193 27.24 11.14 -20.95
N ALA A 194 27.79 10.87 -22.13
CA ALA A 194 28.58 9.66 -22.37
C ALA A 194 29.85 9.61 -21.51
N ARG A 195 30.53 10.75 -21.31
CA ARG A 195 31.79 10.84 -20.56
C ARG A 195 31.60 10.89 -19.04
N HIS A 196 30.68 11.70 -18.55
CA HIS A 196 30.63 12.12 -17.15
C HIS A 196 29.39 11.63 -16.38
N SER A 197 28.31 11.26 -17.08
CA SER A 197 27.13 10.77 -16.37
C SER A 197 27.40 9.41 -15.72
N LEU A 198 26.75 9.10 -14.61
CA LEU A 198 26.89 7.80 -13.95
C LEU A 198 26.34 6.68 -14.85
N PRO A 199 26.97 5.49 -14.89
CA PRO A 199 26.49 4.37 -15.71
C PRO A 199 25.03 3.97 -15.43
N SER A 200 24.63 3.97 -14.16
CA SER A 200 23.25 3.67 -13.73
C SER A 200 22.23 4.68 -14.26
N VAL A 201 22.62 5.96 -14.36
CA VAL A 201 21.78 7.03 -14.89
C VAL A 201 21.63 6.87 -16.40
N ARG A 202 22.72 6.63 -17.13
CA ARG A 202 22.63 6.32 -18.58
C ARG A 202 21.80 5.08 -18.89
N GLN A 203 21.91 4.04 -18.07
CA GLN A 203 21.11 2.82 -18.25
C GLN A 203 19.61 3.11 -18.10
N ARG A 204 19.23 3.97 -17.14
CA ARG A 204 17.83 4.29 -16.85
C ARG A 204 17.24 5.33 -17.80
N PHE A 205 18.02 6.32 -18.23
CA PHE A 205 17.55 7.51 -18.97
C PHE A 205 18.11 7.60 -20.40
N GLY A 206 18.81 6.56 -20.86
CA GLY A 206 19.39 6.48 -22.19
C GLY A 206 20.67 7.30 -22.38
N SER A 207 21.26 7.18 -23.57
CA SER A 207 22.55 7.81 -23.92
C SER A 207 22.48 9.34 -24.03
N ALA A 208 21.29 9.91 -24.23
CA ALA A 208 21.05 11.35 -24.28
C ALA A 208 20.58 11.94 -22.93
N GLY A 209 20.39 11.08 -21.90
CA GLY A 209 20.05 11.52 -20.55
C GLY A 209 18.65 12.11 -20.39
N TRP A 210 17.68 11.76 -21.24
CA TRP A 210 16.32 12.32 -21.20
C TRP A 210 15.55 11.92 -19.94
N THR A 211 14.97 12.90 -19.24
CA THR A 211 14.14 12.71 -18.04
C THR A 211 12.65 12.89 -18.29
N GLY A 212 12.28 13.37 -19.49
CA GLY A 212 10.89 13.60 -19.87
C GLY A 212 10.42 15.03 -19.56
N TRP A 213 9.09 15.21 -19.60
CA TRP A 213 8.45 16.47 -19.24
C TRP A 213 8.31 16.56 -17.72
N LEU A 214 8.83 17.65 -17.15
CA LEU A 214 8.65 17.99 -15.76
C LEU A 214 7.78 19.24 -15.68
N ARG A 215 6.77 19.21 -14.81
CA ARG A 215 6.06 20.42 -14.42
C ARG A 215 6.91 21.18 -13.42
N LEU A 216 7.07 22.47 -13.67
CA LEU A 216 7.63 23.36 -12.67
C LEU A 216 6.58 23.60 -11.58
N GLY A 217 7.07 23.94 -10.39
CA GLY A 217 6.24 24.09 -9.21
C GLY A 217 7.13 24.53 -8.06
N THR A 218 6.86 25.70 -7.50
CA THR A 218 7.41 26.07 -6.20
C THR A 218 6.50 25.51 -5.09
N LEU A 219 7.11 24.80 -4.14
CA LEU A 219 6.43 24.27 -2.95
C LEU A 219 6.23 25.37 -1.90
#